data_AF-A0A7C3A167-F1
#
_entry.id   AF-A0A7C3A167-F1
#
_cell.length_a   1.000
_cell.length_b   1.000
_cell.length_c   1.000
_cell.angle_alpha   90.00
_cell.angle_beta   90.00
_cell.angle_gamma   90.00
#
_symmetry.space_group_name_H-M   'P 1'
#
loop_
_entity.id
_entity.type
_entity.pdbx_description
1 polymer ?
#
loop_
_entity_poly.entity_id
_entity_poly.type
_entity_poly.pdbx_seq_one_letter_code
_entity_poly.pdbx_strand_id
1 'polypeptide(L)'
;MRTTVLIQSLLLVAMLLSCPMLDARASATVSAYVAPWEVAVHVSLVGVNASFYDLARMHAEAFNETTVPEAIKAFLAEKGLEDIYYRDASLSFNDTSRSIRLSFVLAGGDLMDFRYNKTDMSRIYELRADWRRADVTVKSGEESFKLNFSSYFGAPLQEWEEGEYEVAPGDVRCSLFLNSTVEDKLFGNATAWAFWRFVFPRGAEVLKARGDFVTFRLPPEPLDLFMASPFWPLLAIFVVVGVAIAYRRAAVKLVKPAGEEG
;
A
#
# COMPACT_ATOMS: atom_id res chain seq x y z
N MET A 1 -17.85 46.03 8.54
CA MET A 1 -17.80 45.54 7.15
C MET A 1 -16.37 45.29 6.64
N ARG A 2 -15.35 46.07 7.02
CA ARG A 2 -13.94 45.80 6.65
C ARG A 2 -13.28 44.64 7.42
N THR A 3 -13.67 44.40 8.67
CA THR A 3 -13.11 43.35 9.54
C THR A 3 -13.56 41.94 9.17
N THR A 4 -14.81 41.75 8.74
CA THR A 4 -15.33 40.45 8.28
C THR A 4 -14.70 39.99 6.96
N VAL A 5 -14.39 40.92 6.05
CA VAL A 5 -13.69 40.63 4.80
C VAL A 5 -12.24 40.23 5.07
N LEU A 6 -11.55 40.88 6.02
CA LEU A 6 -10.18 40.50 6.40
C LEU A 6 -10.11 39.09 7.02
N ILE A 7 -11.08 38.72 7.86
CA ILE A 7 -11.14 37.38 8.48
C ILE A 7 -11.46 36.30 7.43
N GLN A 8 -12.38 36.56 6.50
CA GLN A 8 -12.68 35.63 5.40
C GLN A 8 -11.50 35.47 4.44
N SER A 9 -10.78 36.54 4.12
CA SER A 9 -9.55 36.47 3.30
C SER A 9 -8.43 35.72 4.01
N LEU A 10 -8.29 35.86 5.33
CA LEU A 10 -7.29 35.14 6.12
C LEU A 10 -7.62 33.64 6.21
N LEU A 11 -8.90 33.27 6.33
CA LEU A 11 -9.36 31.88 6.29
C LEU A 11 -9.15 31.24 4.90
N LEU A 12 -9.37 32.00 3.81
CA LEU A 12 -9.15 31.50 2.45
C LEU A 12 -7.67 31.25 2.17
N VAL A 13 -6.77 32.13 2.64
CA VAL A 13 -5.31 31.96 2.52
C VAL A 13 -4.81 30.82 3.42
N ALA A 14 -5.34 30.67 4.64
CA ALA A 14 -5.00 29.56 5.53
C ALA A 14 -5.47 28.20 4.98
N MET A 15 -6.65 28.13 4.34
CA MET A 15 -7.11 26.92 3.65
C MET A 15 -6.29 26.59 2.40
N LEU A 16 -5.81 27.59 1.66
CA LEU A 16 -4.92 27.39 0.51
C LEU A 16 -3.51 26.89 0.91
N LEU A 17 -3.09 27.11 2.16
CA LEU A 17 -1.79 26.69 2.70
C LEU A 17 -1.81 25.27 3.31
N SER A 18 -2.96 24.60 3.38
CA SER A 18 -3.09 23.25 3.97
C SER A 18 -3.01 22.11 2.94
N CYS A 19 -2.84 22.41 1.65
CA CYS A 19 -2.54 21.38 0.67
C CYS A 19 -1.10 20.90 0.86
N PRO A 20 -0.80 19.59 0.88
CA PRO A 20 0.56 19.09 0.72
C PRO A 20 1.03 19.45 -0.70
N MET A 21 1.48 20.69 -0.90
CA MET A 21 1.86 21.25 -2.20
C MET A 21 3.10 20.58 -2.80
N LEU A 22 3.79 19.70 -2.06
CA LEU A 22 4.94 18.95 -2.55
C LEU A 22 4.52 17.84 -3.53
N ASP A 23 3.44 17.11 -3.25
CA ASP A 23 3.01 15.96 -4.06
C ASP A 23 2.64 16.38 -5.50
N ALA A 24 2.07 17.58 -5.66
CA ALA A 24 1.56 18.08 -6.92
C ALA A 24 2.64 18.59 -7.91
N ARG A 25 3.90 18.68 -7.48
CA ARG A 25 5.03 19.18 -8.30
C ARG A 25 6.05 18.12 -8.68
N ALA A 26 5.96 16.93 -8.10
CA ALA A 26 6.89 15.85 -8.40
C ALA A 26 6.63 15.27 -9.80
N SER A 27 7.70 15.03 -10.55
CA SER A 27 7.66 14.38 -11.86
C SER A 27 7.49 12.88 -11.72
N ALA A 28 7.96 12.29 -10.62
CA ALA A 28 7.63 10.93 -10.22
C ALA A 28 7.09 10.91 -8.79
N THR A 29 5.90 10.36 -8.62
CA THR A 29 5.25 10.21 -7.32
C THR A 29 4.93 8.74 -7.11
N VAL A 30 5.35 8.17 -5.99
CA VAL A 30 4.98 6.82 -5.55
C VAL A 30 4.26 6.92 -4.21
N SER A 31 3.08 6.32 -4.12
CA SER A 31 2.31 6.18 -2.89
C SER A 31 2.09 4.70 -2.62
N ALA A 32 2.61 4.22 -1.49
CA ALA A 32 2.51 2.84 -1.04
C ALA A 32 1.65 2.78 0.23
N TYR A 33 0.39 2.36 0.07
CA TYR A 33 -0.55 2.20 1.17
C TYR A 33 -0.38 0.82 1.78
N VAL A 34 0.13 0.79 3.01
CA VAL A 34 0.39 -0.44 3.75
C VAL A 34 -0.90 -0.88 4.45
N ALA A 35 -1.25 -2.14 4.28
CA ALA A 35 -2.33 -2.83 4.98
C ALA A 35 -1.79 -4.16 5.55
N PRO A 36 -2.49 -4.82 6.48
CA PRO A 36 -2.13 -6.17 6.89
C PRO A 36 -1.98 -7.09 5.68
N TRP A 37 -0.81 -7.72 5.56
CA TRP A 37 -0.37 -8.64 4.50
C TRP A 37 -0.10 -8.08 3.10
N GLU A 38 -0.33 -6.80 2.87
CA GLU A 38 -0.25 -6.25 1.52
C GLU A 38 0.09 -4.77 1.46
N VAL A 39 0.57 -4.34 0.30
CA VAL A 39 0.88 -2.95 0.00
C VAL A 39 0.27 -2.58 -1.34
N ALA A 40 -0.69 -1.64 -1.34
CA ALA A 40 -1.23 -1.07 -2.55
C ALA A 40 -0.32 0.07 -3.03
N VAL A 41 0.24 -0.08 -4.23
CA VAL A 41 1.21 0.84 -4.82
C VAL A 41 0.54 1.62 -5.94
N HIS A 42 0.73 2.94 -5.93
CA HIS A 42 0.34 3.83 -6.99
C HIS A 42 1.56 4.62 -7.43
N VAL A 43 1.85 4.62 -8.73
CA VAL A 43 2.92 5.44 -9.31
C VAL A 43 2.32 6.38 -10.33
N SER A 44 2.73 7.64 -10.27
CA SER A 44 2.36 8.68 -11.21
C SER A 44 3.64 9.32 -11.76
N LEU A 45 3.82 9.24 -13.06
CA LEU A 45 4.88 9.92 -13.80
C LEU A 45 4.26 11.06 -14.59
N VAL A 46 4.72 12.29 -14.39
CA VAL A 46 4.18 13.52 -14.99
C VAL A 46 5.30 14.27 -15.70
N GLY A 47 5.01 14.86 -16.86
CA GLY A 47 6.01 15.60 -17.63
C GLY A 47 7.06 14.67 -18.26
N VAL A 48 6.64 13.45 -18.61
CA VAL A 48 7.51 12.46 -19.25
C VAL A 48 7.96 12.97 -20.62
N ASN A 49 9.21 12.69 -20.98
CA ASN A 49 9.78 13.04 -22.27
C ASN A 49 8.91 12.45 -23.40
N ALA A 50 8.66 13.22 -24.46
CA ALA A 50 7.78 12.81 -25.57
C ALA A 50 8.25 11.51 -26.23
N SER A 51 9.55 11.37 -26.49
CA SER A 51 10.11 10.17 -27.10
C SER A 51 9.89 8.93 -26.25
N PHE A 52 10.07 9.04 -24.93
CA PHE A 52 9.78 7.96 -24.00
C PHE A 52 8.28 7.64 -23.98
N TYR A 53 7.44 8.68 -23.87
CA TYR A 53 6.01 8.52 -23.74
C TYR A 53 5.41 7.80 -24.96
N ASP A 54 5.83 8.22 -26.16
CA ASP A 54 5.38 7.62 -27.41
C ASP A 54 5.86 6.18 -27.53
N LEU A 55 7.12 5.89 -27.17
CA LEU A 55 7.67 4.52 -27.18
C LEU A 55 6.91 3.61 -26.19
N ALA A 56 6.71 4.07 -24.95
CA ALA A 56 5.96 3.34 -23.92
C ALA A 56 4.51 3.06 -24.33
N ARG A 57 3.90 3.94 -25.14
CA ARG A 57 2.54 3.77 -25.64
C ARG A 57 2.46 2.88 -26.88
N MET A 58 3.39 3.04 -27.82
CA MET A 58 3.42 2.27 -29.07
C MET A 58 3.77 0.80 -28.84
N HIS A 59 4.57 0.52 -27.81
CA HIS A 59 5.05 -0.82 -27.48
C HIS A 59 4.40 -1.39 -26.22
N ALA A 60 3.06 -1.49 -26.23
CA ALA A 60 2.29 -2.06 -25.12
C ALA A 60 2.65 -3.54 -24.85
N GLU A 61 3.17 -4.26 -25.84
CA GLU A 61 3.73 -5.60 -25.67
C GLU A 61 4.96 -5.63 -24.75
N ALA A 62 5.72 -4.53 -24.69
CA ALA A 62 6.91 -4.39 -23.88
C ALA A 62 6.65 -3.63 -22.57
N PHE A 63 5.75 -2.65 -22.57
CA PHE A 63 5.38 -1.86 -21.40
C PHE A 63 3.86 -1.84 -21.17
N ASN A 64 3.41 -2.64 -20.21
CA ASN A 64 2.02 -2.81 -19.82
C ASN A 64 1.86 -2.85 -18.30
N GLU A 65 0.64 -3.11 -17.83
CA GLU A 65 0.27 -3.17 -16.42
C GLU A 65 1.11 -4.16 -15.60
N THR A 66 1.63 -5.22 -16.22
CA THR A 66 2.44 -6.24 -15.54
C THR A 66 3.93 -5.92 -15.50
N THR A 67 4.43 -5.01 -16.36
CA THR A 67 5.87 -4.81 -16.55
C THR A 67 6.59 -4.39 -15.27
N VAL A 68 6.03 -3.44 -14.52
CA VAL A 68 6.61 -2.96 -13.25
C VAL A 68 6.50 -4.02 -12.14
N PRO A 69 5.32 -4.59 -11.82
CA PRO A 69 5.23 -5.57 -10.75
C PRO A 69 5.98 -6.89 -11.05
N GLU A 70 6.10 -7.32 -12.31
CA GLU A 70 6.96 -8.47 -12.65
C GLU A 70 8.45 -8.16 -12.49
N ALA A 71 8.91 -6.94 -12.83
CA ALA A 71 10.29 -6.53 -12.56
C ALA A 71 10.59 -6.52 -11.05
N ILE A 72 9.64 -6.09 -10.23
CA ILE A 72 9.73 -6.18 -8.77
C ILE A 72 9.85 -7.64 -8.31
N LYS A 73 8.98 -8.53 -8.79
CA LYS A 73 9.04 -9.96 -8.46
C LYS A 73 10.37 -10.59 -8.86
N ALA A 74 10.85 -10.32 -10.08
CA ALA A 74 12.14 -10.82 -10.55
C ALA A 74 13.30 -10.35 -9.65
N PHE A 75 13.31 -9.05 -9.31
CA PHE A 75 14.31 -8.48 -8.39
C PHE A 75 14.31 -9.12 -7.00
N LEU A 76 13.15 -9.49 -6.48
CA LEU A 76 13.01 -10.15 -5.18
C LEU A 76 13.38 -11.64 -5.25
N ALA A 77 13.01 -12.32 -6.35
CA ALA A 77 13.35 -13.71 -6.59
C ALA A 77 14.88 -13.93 -6.70
N GLU A 78 15.62 -12.98 -7.30
CA GLU A 78 17.10 -12.99 -7.31
C GLU A 78 17.72 -13.00 -5.91
N LYS A 79 16.97 -12.59 -4.88
CA LYS A 79 17.38 -12.60 -3.47
C LYS A 79 16.83 -13.80 -2.70
N GLY A 80 16.19 -14.75 -3.38
CA GLY A 80 15.56 -15.92 -2.78
C GLY A 80 14.21 -15.64 -2.10
N LEU A 81 13.54 -14.55 -2.47
CA LEU A 81 12.21 -14.19 -1.97
C LEU A 81 11.17 -14.55 -3.02
N GLU A 82 10.55 -15.71 -2.88
CA GLU A 82 9.67 -16.29 -3.90
C GLU A 82 8.20 -16.23 -3.48
N ASP A 83 7.89 -16.08 -2.18
CA ASP A 83 6.51 -15.95 -1.70
C ASP A 83 6.02 -14.50 -1.78
N ILE A 84 6.04 -13.96 -3.02
CA ILE A 84 5.56 -12.63 -3.35
C ILE A 84 4.78 -12.68 -4.66
N TYR A 85 3.56 -12.15 -4.63
CA TYR A 85 2.69 -12.03 -5.78
C TYR A 85 2.09 -10.63 -5.85
N TYR A 86 1.50 -10.30 -7.00
CA TYR A 86 0.73 -9.08 -7.17
C TYR A 86 -0.65 -9.34 -7.77
N ARG A 87 -1.52 -8.36 -7.62
CA ARG A 87 -2.87 -8.35 -8.20
C ARG A 87 -3.30 -6.91 -8.51
N ASP A 88 -4.46 -6.78 -9.15
CA ASP A 88 -5.10 -5.50 -9.44
C ASP A 88 -4.17 -4.52 -10.19
N ALA A 89 -3.33 -5.06 -11.07
CA ALA A 89 -2.40 -4.30 -11.88
C ALA A 89 -3.16 -3.46 -12.92
N SER A 90 -2.84 -2.17 -13.00
CA SER A 90 -3.40 -1.26 -13.99
C SER A 90 -2.34 -0.30 -14.52
N LEU A 91 -2.51 0.10 -15.77
CA LEU A 91 -1.69 1.11 -16.44
C LEU A 91 -2.62 2.02 -17.24
N SER A 92 -2.37 3.33 -17.17
CA SER A 92 -3.12 4.32 -17.92
C SER A 92 -2.22 5.45 -18.39
N PHE A 93 -2.55 5.98 -19.55
CA PHE A 93 -1.84 7.05 -20.22
C PHE A 93 -2.76 8.27 -20.34
N ASN A 94 -2.22 9.47 -20.12
CA ASN A 94 -2.91 10.72 -20.40
C ASN A 94 -2.08 11.55 -21.39
N ASP A 95 -2.60 11.64 -22.61
CA ASP A 95 -1.94 12.27 -23.75
C ASP A 95 -1.74 13.78 -23.54
N THR A 96 -2.73 14.43 -22.91
CA THR A 96 -2.74 15.88 -22.70
C THR A 96 -1.61 16.32 -21.78
N SER A 97 -1.40 15.58 -20.68
CA SER A 97 -0.35 15.90 -19.70
C SER A 97 0.94 15.09 -19.88
N ARG A 98 0.99 14.20 -20.88
CA ARG A 98 2.07 13.20 -21.06
C ARG A 98 2.41 12.52 -19.74
N SER A 99 1.38 12.02 -19.08
CA SER A 99 1.53 11.35 -17.80
C SER A 99 1.15 9.89 -17.89
N ILE A 100 1.87 9.07 -17.14
CA ILE A 100 1.66 7.63 -17.01
C ILE A 100 1.27 7.37 -15.56
N ARG A 101 0.17 6.65 -15.34
CA ARG A 101 -0.26 6.21 -14.01
C ARG A 101 -0.37 4.71 -14.00
N LEU A 102 0.21 4.09 -12.98
CA LEU A 102 0.15 2.67 -12.76
C LEU A 102 -0.24 2.37 -11.31
N SER A 103 -0.90 1.24 -11.11
CA SER A 103 -1.22 0.75 -9.78
C SER A 103 -1.13 -0.77 -9.74
N PHE A 104 -0.82 -1.31 -8.58
CA PHE A 104 -0.86 -2.76 -8.31
C PHE A 104 -0.85 -2.98 -6.80
N VAL A 105 -1.24 -4.16 -6.35
CA VAL A 105 -1.11 -4.58 -4.94
C VAL A 105 -0.04 -5.65 -4.85
N LEU A 106 0.95 -5.47 -3.98
CA LEU A 106 1.93 -6.49 -3.60
C LEU A 106 1.45 -7.22 -2.34
N ALA A 107 1.60 -8.54 -2.31
CA ALA A 107 1.27 -9.37 -1.15
C ALA A 107 2.16 -10.62 -1.11
N GLY A 108 2.22 -11.29 0.05
CA GLY A 108 2.97 -12.53 0.25
C GLY A 108 3.75 -12.55 1.57
N GLY A 109 4.14 -13.74 2.02
CA GLY A 109 4.83 -13.91 3.31
C GLY A 109 6.23 -13.30 3.34
N ASP A 110 6.93 -13.25 2.20
CA ASP A 110 8.26 -12.65 2.11
C ASP A 110 8.23 -11.10 2.05
N LEU A 111 7.05 -10.52 1.79
CA LEU A 111 6.82 -9.07 1.79
C LEU A 111 6.68 -8.51 3.21
N MET A 112 5.88 -9.18 4.04
CA MET A 112 5.60 -8.71 5.39
C MET A 112 5.28 -9.87 6.32
N ASP A 113 5.92 -9.85 7.48
CA ASP A 113 5.65 -10.77 8.59
C ASP A 113 5.07 -10.00 9.79
N PHE A 114 4.48 -10.73 10.72
CA PHE A 114 3.95 -10.15 11.95
C PHE A 114 4.11 -11.06 13.16
N ARG A 115 4.16 -10.44 14.32
CA ARG A 115 4.16 -11.12 15.61
C ARG A 115 3.21 -10.44 16.59
N TYR A 116 2.65 -11.23 17.50
CA TYR A 116 1.83 -10.70 18.58
C TYR A 116 2.69 -10.24 19.75
N ASN A 117 2.43 -9.03 20.24
CA ASN A 117 2.84 -8.61 21.56
C ASN A 117 1.83 -9.16 22.58
N LYS A 118 2.27 -10.10 23.42
CA LYS A 118 1.39 -10.78 24.39
C LYS A 118 0.95 -9.88 25.55
N THR A 119 1.61 -8.75 25.76
CA THR A 119 1.33 -7.86 26.89
C THR A 119 0.11 -6.99 26.63
N ASP A 120 0.00 -6.42 25.43
CA ASP A 120 -1.07 -5.49 25.04
C ASP A 120 -1.92 -6.03 23.87
N MET A 121 -1.66 -7.27 23.43
CA MET A 121 -2.27 -7.94 22.28
C MET A 121 -2.09 -7.21 20.94
N SER A 122 -1.20 -6.21 20.87
CA SER A 122 -0.90 -5.52 19.61
C SER A 122 -0.17 -6.43 18.62
N ARG A 123 -0.32 -6.13 17.33
CA ARG A 123 0.40 -6.81 16.26
C ARG A 123 1.57 -5.96 15.83
N ILE A 124 2.77 -6.52 15.85
CA ILE A 124 3.99 -5.86 15.37
C ILE A 124 4.31 -6.45 14.02
N TYR A 125 4.23 -5.64 12.99
CA TYR A 125 4.54 -5.99 11.61
C TYR A 125 5.97 -5.60 11.26
N GLU A 126 6.62 -6.41 10.45
CA GLU A 126 7.90 -6.10 9.81
C GLU A 126 7.69 -6.14 8.29
N LEU A 127 7.66 -4.96 7.69
CA LEU A 127 7.54 -4.77 6.25
C LEU A 127 8.92 -4.71 5.61
N ARG A 128 9.13 -5.54 4.59
CA ARG A 128 10.26 -5.41 3.68
C ARG A 128 9.92 -4.43 2.56
N ALA A 129 10.81 -3.47 2.32
CA ALA A 129 10.62 -2.41 1.34
C ALA A 129 11.78 -2.33 0.33
N ASP A 130 12.65 -3.33 0.24
CA ASP A 130 13.75 -3.39 -0.73
C ASP A 130 13.26 -3.38 -2.18
N TRP A 131 12.05 -3.92 -2.43
CA TRP A 131 11.36 -3.87 -3.71
C TRP A 131 11.21 -2.46 -4.30
N ARG A 132 11.24 -1.40 -3.48
CA ARG A 132 11.21 0.00 -3.97
C ARG A 132 12.40 0.36 -4.85
N ARG A 133 13.47 -0.44 -4.81
CA ARG A 133 14.71 -0.25 -5.57
C ARG A 133 14.75 -1.08 -6.84
N ALA A 134 13.69 -1.82 -7.17
CA ALA A 134 13.65 -2.62 -8.39
C ALA A 134 13.63 -1.71 -9.61
N ASP A 135 14.69 -1.76 -10.41
CA ASP A 135 14.74 -1.05 -11.68
C ASP A 135 13.93 -1.79 -12.75
N VAL A 136 13.23 -1.04 -13.60
CA VAL A 136 12.43 -1.63 -14.67
C VAL A 136 13.09 -1.33 -15.99
N THR A 137 13.53 -2.38 -16.69
CA THR A 137 14.10 -2.24 -18.04
C THR A 137 13.09 -2.73 -19.05
N VAL A 138 12.68 -1.86 -19.96
CA VAL A 138 11.80 -2.19 -21.08
C VAL A 138 12.62 -2.23 -22.36
N LYS A 139 12.48 -3.31 -23.12
CA LYS A 139 13.13 -3.47 -24.42
C LYS A 139 12.05 -3.67 -25.47
N SER A 140 12.12 -2.88 -26.53
CA SER A 140 11.31 -3.07 -27.73
C SER A 140 12.18 -3.00 -28.97
N GLY A 141 12.46 -4.16 -29.58
CA GLY A 141 13.40 -4.24 -30.70
C GLY A 141 14.80 -3.73 -30.34
N GLU A 142 15.26 -2.71 -31.06
CA GLU A 142 16.56 -2.04 -30.80
C GLU A 142 16.45 -0.90 -29.77
N GLU A 143 15.24 -0.46 -29.44
CA GLU A 143 15.02 0.61 -28.48
C GLU A 143 14.83 0.04 -27.08
N SER A 144 15.38 0.73 -26.08
CA SER A 144 15.17 0.36 -24.69
C SER A 144 15.14 1.59 -23.80
N PHE A 145 14.32 1.52 -22.76
CA PHE A 145 14.27 2.53 -21.72
C PHE A 145 14.27 1.87 -20.35
N LYS A 146 14.66 2.66 -19.34
CA LYS A 146 14.78 2.17 -17.97
C LYS A 146 14.13 3.15 -17.00
N LEU A 147 13.35 2.61 -16.06
CA LEU A 147 12.89 3.32 -14.88
C LEU A 147 13.87 3.02 -13.75
N ASN A 148 14.66 4.02 -13.35
CA ASN A 148 15.73 3.89 -12.37
C ASN A 148 15.26 4.11 -10.93
N PHE A 149 14.28 3.32 -10.45
CA PHE A 149 13.76 3.47 -9.09
C PHE A 149 14.85 3.34 -8.01
N SER A 150 15.88 2.52 -8.25
CA SER A 150 17.04 2.40 -7.35
C SER A 150 17.81 3.72 -7.18
N SER A 151 17.85 4.56 -8.21
CA SER A 151 18.54 5.85 -8.19
C SER A 151 17.68 6.92 -7.52
N TYR A 152 16.36 6.84 -7.68
CA TYR A 152 15.42 7.81 -7.12
C TYR A 152 15.19 7.58 -5.62
N PHE A 153 15.06 6.30 -5.22
CA PHE A 153 14.55 5.87 -3.92
C PHE A 153 15.50 4.88 -3.21
N GLY A 154 16.78 4.93 -3.57
CA GLY A 154 17.82 4.04 -3.03
C GLY A 154 18.25 4.33 -1.59
N ALA A 155 17.89 5.50 -1.05
CA ALA A 155 18.22 5.85 0.33
C ALA A 155 17.59 4.83 1.31
N PRO A 156 18.33 4.41 2.35
CA PRO A 156 17.80 3.51 3.35
C PRO A 156 16.69 4.20 4.16
N LEU A 157 15.72 3.42 4.64
CA LEU A 157 14.50 3.93 5.27
C LEU A 157 14.74 4.71 6.56
N GLN A 158 15.89 4.50 7.22
CA GLN A 158 16.29 5.29 8.39
C GLN A 158 16.60 6.76 8.08
N GLU A 159 16.81 7.10 6.80
CA GLU A 159 17.06 8.48 6.34
C GLU A 159 15.79 9.16 5.83
N TRP A 160 14.66 8.44 5.82
CA TRP A 160 13.38 8.96 5.36
C TRP A 160 12.71 9.75 6.48
N GLU A 161 11.88 10.72 6.08
CA GLU A 161 11.18 11.60 7.01
C GLU A 161 9.86 10.95 7.46
N GLU A 162 9.60 10.97 8.77
CA GLU A 162 8.30 10.61 9.33
C GLU A 162 7.35 11.81 9.29
N GLY A 163 6.08 11.57 8.99
CA GLY A 163 5.07 12.63 8.98
C GLY A 163 3.65 12.09 8.99
N GLU A 164 2.69 13.01 9.00
CA GLU A 164 1.27 12.70 8.94
C GLU A 164 0.72 12.93 7.53
N TYR A 165 -0.20 12.06 7.11
CA TYR A 165 -0.88 12.16 5.83
C TYR A 165 -2.39 11.96 5.99
N GLU A 166 -3.16 12.94 5.51
CA GLU A 166 -4.62 12.89 5.49
C GLU A 166 -5.10 12.18 4.22
N VAL A 167 -5.57 10.94 4.36
CA VAL A 167 -6.05 10.11 3.23
C VAL A 167 -7.46 10.52 2.80
N ALA A 168 -8.28 10.90 3.77
CA ALA A 168 -9.64 11.40 3.59
C ALA A 168 -9.95 12.40 4.71
N PRO A 169 -10.97 13.26 4.59
CA PRO A 169 -11.30 14.25 5.62
C PRO A 169 -11.40 13.62 7.02
N GLY A 170 -10.46 13.97 7.90
CA GLY A 170 -10.36 13.45 9.27
C GLY A 170 -9.72 12.05 9.44
N ASP A 171 -9.21 11.43 8.37
CA ASP A 171 -8.41 10.19 8.40
C ASP A 171 -6.93 10.51 8.21
N VAL A 172 -6.28 10.92 9.30
CA VAL A 172 -4.86 11.20 9.36
C VAL A 172 -4.10 9.94 9.77
N ARG A 173 -3.10 9.57 8.98
CA ARG A 173 -2.29 8.37 9.18
C ARG A 173 -0.81 8.70 9.25
N CYS A 174 -0.07 7.87 9.99
CA CYS A 174 1.38 7.94 10.00
C CYS A 174 1.91 7.60 8.59
N SER A 175 2.98 8.28 8.20
CA SER A 175 3.63 8.11 6.91
C SER A 175 5.14 8.24 7.02
N LEU A 176 5.84 7.57 6.10
CA LEU A 176 7.29 7.68 5.95
C LEU A 176 7.56 8.07 4.50
N PHE A 177 8.29 9.15 4.25
CA PHE A 177 8.47 9.69 2.90
C PHE A 177 9.90 10.13 2.60
N LEU A 178 10.21 10.17 1.31
CA LEU A 178 11.48 10.63 0.77
C LEU A 178 11.24 11.57 -0.39
N ASN A 179 11.94 12.71 -0.34
CA ASN A 179 12.02 13.68 -1.41
C ASN A 179 13.41 13.59 -2.02
N SER A 180 13.48 13.32 -3.32
CA SER A 180 14.74 13.22 -4.04
C SER A 180 14.74 14.10 -5.28
N THR A 181 15.89 14.67 -5.59
CA THR A 181 16.14 15.38 -6.84
C THR A 181 16.87 14.43 -7.77
N VAL A 182 16.35 14.26 -8.99
CA VAL A 182 16.83 13.24 -9.92
C VAL A 182 17.21 13.89 -11.25
N GLU A 183 18.36 13.49 -11.79
CA GLU A 183 18.76 13.83 -13.16
C GLU A 183 18.54 12.60 -14.03
N ASP A 184 17.41 12.54 -14.73
CA ASP A 184 17.06 11.41 -15.59
C ASP A 184 16.43 11.90 -16.89
N LYS A 185 16.85 11.28 -18.00
CA LYS A 185 16.35 11.56 -19.37
C LYS A 185 14.87 11.20 -19.54
N LEU A 186 14.32 10.43 -18.60
CA LEU A 186 12.89 10.14 -18.51
C LEU A 186 12.05 11.42 -18.48
N PHE A 187 12.56 12.47 -17.85
CA PHE A 187 11.87 13.75 -17.73
C PHE A 187 12.48 14.75 -18.73
N GLY A 188 11.63 15.54 -19.39
CA GLY A 188 12.09 16.49 -20.42
C GLY A 188 13.00 17.62 -19.89
N ASN A 189 13.12 17.76 -18.57
CA ASN A 189 13.97 18.71 -17.86
C ASN A 189 15.23 18.02 -17.32
N ALA A 190 16.35 18.74 -17.29
CA ALA A 190 17.64 18.20 -16.80
C ALA A 190 17.60 17.75 -15.33
N THR A 191 16.65 18.27 -14.55
CA THR A 191 16.48 17.95 -13.14
C THR A 191 14.99 17.84 -12.85
N ALA A 192 14.57 16.70 -12.29
CA ALA A 192 13.21 16.39 -11.91
C ALA A 192 13.12 16.09 -10.41
N TRP A 193 11.90 16.12 -9.87
CA TRP A 193 11.63 15.77 -8.47
C TRP A 193 10.94 14.42 -8.39
N ALA A 194 11.46 13.56 -7.52
CA ALA A 194 10.91 12.26 -7.21
C ALA A 194 10.44 12.23 -5.76
N PHE A 195 9.22 11.76 -5.54
CA PHE A 195 8.57 11.69 -4.24
C PHE A 195 8.10 10.27 -3.98
N TRP A 196 8.40 9.72 -2.81
CA TRP A 196 7.82 8.46 -2.34
C TRP A 196 7.22 8.65 -0.96
N ARG A 197 6.02 8.08 -0.73
CA ARG A 197 5.42 7.98 0.60
C ARG A 197 4.87 6.59 0.86
N PHE A 198 5.29 6.00 1.98
CA PHE A 198 4.57 4.92 2.65
C PHE A 198 3.47 5.53 3.52
N VAL A 199 2.26 5.02 3.41
CA VAL A 199 1.12 5.41 4.26
C VAL A 199 0.73 4.19 5.08
N PHE A 200 0.88 4.27 6.39
CA PHE A 200 0.62 3.15 7.29
C PHE A 200 -0.88 3.01 7.59
N PRO A 201 -1.34 1.83 8.05
CA PRO A 201 -2.75 1.65 8.40
C PRO A 201 -3.17 2.56 9.55
N ARG A 202 -4.47 2.79 9.68
CA ARG A 202 -5.02 3.68 10.71
C ARG A 202 -4.65 3.19 12.12
N GLY A 203 -4.16 4.11 12.94
CA GLY A 203 -3.71 3.80 14.30
C GLY A 203 -2.36 3.09 14.38
N ALA A 204 -1.67 2.89 13.26
CA ALA A 204 -0.32 2.35 13.27
C ALA A 204 0.68 3.33 13.89
N GLU A 205 1.64 2.77 14.61
CA GLU A 205 2.79 3.47 15.17
C GLU A 205 4.07 2.90 14.55
N VAL A 206 4.83 3.73 13.83
CA VAL A 206 6.13 3.31 13.31
C VAL A 206 7.09 3.17 14.48
N LEU A 207 7.63 1.96 14.68
CA LEU A 207 8.54 1.68 15.79
C LEU A 207 9.99 1.90 15.37
N LYS A 208 10.31 1.53 14.13
CA LYS A 208 11.67 1.56 13.60
C LYS A 208 11.69 1.47 12.09
N ALA A 209 12.43 2.35 11.44
CA ALA A 209 12.85 2.21 10.05
C ALA A 209 14.37 1.94 10.02
N ARG A 210 14.81 0.85 9.37
CA ARG A 210 16.24 0.51 9.25
C ARG A 210 16.53 -0.25 7.96
N GLY A 211 17.51 0.23 7.21
CA GLY A 211 17.91 -0.35 5.93
C GLY A 211 16.73 -0.38 4.98
N ASP A 212 16.29 -1.59 4.65
CA ASP A 212 15.14 -1.85 3.78
C ASP A 212 13.92 -2.37 4.55
N PHE A 213 13.92 -2.30 5.88
CA PHE A 213 12.83 -2.79 6.74
C PHE A 213 12.17 -1.68 7.53
N VAL A 214 10.85 -1.75 7.65
CA VAL A 214 10.06 -0.92 8.58
C VAL A 214 9.27 -1.81 9.52
N THR A 215 9.45 -1.59 10.81
CA THR A 215 8.65 -2.20 11.86
C THR A 215 7.60 -1.21 12.34
N PHE A 216 6.35 -1.63 12.37
CA PHE A 216 5.25 -0.81 12.90
C PHE A 216 4.31 -1.65 13.77
N ARG A 217 3.69 -1.00 14.76
CA ARG A 217 2.71 -1.60 15.65
C ARG A 217 1.32 -1.22 15.19
N LEU A 218 0.41 -2.18 15.17
CA LEU A 218 -1.02 -1.93 15.09
C LEU A 218 -1.69 -2.28 16.43
N PRO A 219 -2.58 -1.41 16.94
CA PRO A 219 -3.37 -1.73 18.12
C PRO A 219 -4.22 -2.99 17.89
N PRO A 220 -4.57 -3.71 18.97
CA PRO A 220 -5.39 -4.90 18.86
C PRO A 220 -6.75 -4.56 18.25
N GLU A 221 -7.21 -5.41 17.34
CA GLU A 221 -8.59 -5.34 16.86
C GLU A 221 -9.57 -5.92 17.90
N PRO A 222 -10.87 -5.60 17.82
CA PRO A 222 -11.87 -6.17 18.72
C PRO A 222 -11.86 -7.71 18.77
N LEU A 223 -11.57 -8.35 17.64
CA LEU A 223 -11.43 -9.80 17.57
C LEU A 223 -10.19 -10.29 18.31
N ASP A 224 -9.06 -9.58 18.21
CA ASP A 224 -7.83 -9.92 18.93
C ASP A 224 -8.06 -9.87 20.45
N LEU A 225 -8.77 -8.84 20.93
CA LEU A 225 -9.18 -8.69 22.33
C LEU A 225 -10.15 -9.78 22.77
N PHE A 226 -11.10 -10.17 21.91
CA PHE A 226 -12.02 -11.26 22.20
C PHE A 226 -11.31 -12.62 22.30
N MET A 227 -10.37 -12.90 21.39
CA MET A 227 -9.58 -14.14 21.40
C MET A 227 -8.61 -14.20 22.59
N ALA A 228 -8.14 -13.06 23.08
CA ALA A 228 -7.38 -12.96 24.33
C ALA A 228 -8.25 -13.16 25.58
N SER A 229 -9.58 -13.08 25.44
CA SER A 229 -10.51 -13.18 26.55
C SER A 229 -10.65 -14.62 27.06
N PRO A 230 -10.73 -14.86 28.38
CA PRO A 230 -11.03 -16.17 28.93
C PRO A 230 -12.44 -16.68 28.60
N PHE A 231 -13.29 -15.85 27.96
CA PHE A 231 -14.67 -16.21 27.65
C PHE A 231 -14.84 -16.99 26.34
N TRP A 232 -13.92 -16.88 25.38
CA TRP A 232 -14.07 -17.59 24.11
C TRP A 232 -14.06 -19.13 24.26
N PRO A 233 -13.25 -19.76 25.14
CA PRO A 233 -13.32 -21.21 25.35
C PRO A 233 -14.67 -21.64 25.93
N LEU A 234 -15.26 -20.82 26.82
CA LEU A 234 -16.60 -21.07 27.36
C LEU A 234 -17.66 -20.97 26.26
N LEU A 235 -17.58 -19.95 25.40
CA LEU A 235 -18.46 -19.81 24.24
C LEU A 235 -18.38 -21.04 23.32
N ALA A 236 -17.17 -21.52 23.03
CA ALA A 236 -16.96 -22.72 22.22
C ALA A 236 -17.65 -23.95 22.82
N ILE A 237 -17.55 -24.15 24.14
CA ILE A 237 -18.25 -25.23 24.85
C ILE A 237 -19.77 -25.07 24.71
N PHE A 238 -20.32 -23.87 24.93
CA PHE A 238 -21.76 -23.63 24.78
C PHE A 238 -22.26 -23.94 23.36
N VAL A 239 -21.49 -23.59 22.33
CA VAL A 239 -21.83 -23.89 20.93
C VAL A 239 -21.84 -25.40 20.70
N VAL A 240 -20.80 -26.14 21.13
CA VAL A 240 -20.73 -27.60 20.98
C VAL A 240 -21.90 -28.29 21.67
N VAL A 241 -22.22 -27.88 22.90
CA VAL A 241 -23.34 -28.44 23.67
C VAL A 241 -24.68 -28.09 23.00
N GLY A 242 -24.85 -26.85 22.55
CA GLY A 242 -26.05 -26.40 21.85
C GLY A 242 -26.31 -27.19 20.56
N VAL A 243 -25.27 -27.39 19.74
CA VAL A 243 -25.33 -28.21 18.52
C VAL A 243 -25.68 -29.66 18.85
N ALA A 244 -25.06 -30.25 19.87
CA ALA A 244 -25.38 -31.61 20.30
C ALA A 244 -26.85 -31.75 20.76
N ILE A 245 -27.38 -30.78 21.50
CA ILE A 245 -28.79 -30.76 21.93
C ILE A 245 -29.73 -30.59 20.73
N ALA A 246 -29.40 -29.70 19.80
CA ALA A 246 -30.18 -29.48 18.59
C ALA A 246 -30.22 -30.74 17.71
N TYR A 247 -29.07 -31.38 17.50
CA TYR A 247 -28.95 -32.65 16.78
C TYR A 247 -29.78 -33.75 17.45
N ARG A 248 -29.68 -33.89 18.78
CA ARG A 248 -30.48 -34.85 19.54
C ARG A 248 -31.98 -34.60 19.39
N ARG A 249 -32.43 -33.33 19.45
CA ARG A 249 -33.85 -32.97 19.25
C ARG A 249 -34.32 -33.24 17.82
N ALA A 250 -33.50 -32.98 16.81
CA ALA A 250 -33.82 -33.27 15.41
C ALA A 250 -33.89 -34.78 15.13
N ALA A 251 -32.94 -35.56 15.64
CA ALA A 251 -32.95 -37.01 15.55
C ALA A 251 -34.18 -37.62 16.24
N VAL A 252 -34.55 -37.13 17.44
CA VAL A 252 -35.77 -37.59 18.13
C VAL A 252 -37.05 -37.20 17.39
N LYS A 253 -37.10 -36.04 16.72
CA LYS A 253 -38.23 -35.67 15.85
C LYS A 253 -38.33 -36.52 14.58
N LEU A 254 -37.20 -36.96 14.02
CA LEU A 254 -37.14 -37.87 12.88
C LEU A 254 -37.48 -39.33 13.22
N VAL A 255 -37.31 -39.73 14.49
CA VAL A 255 -37.58 -41.10 14.98
C VAL A 255 -38.99 -41.25 15.57
N LYS A 256 -39.76 -40.18 15.75
CA LYS A 256 -41.21 -40.32 15.99
C LYS A 256 -41.85 -40.86 14.70
N PRO A 257 -42.36 -42.10 14.68
CA PRO A 257 -42.97 -42.65 13.49
C PRO A 257 -44.23 -41.86 13.17
N ALA A 258 -44.50 -41.72 11.87
CA ALA A 258 -45.84 -41.52 11.38
C ALA A 258 -46.74 -42.56 12.07
N GLY A 259 -47.56 -42.11 13.00
CA GLY A 259 -48.50 -42.92 13.74
C GLY A 259 -49.82 -42.20 13.81
N GLU A 260 -50.78 -42.76 13.08
CA GLU A 260 -52.22 -42.72 13.33
C GLU A 260 -52.98 -41.45 12.88
N GLU A 261 -53.33 -41.42 11.60
CA GLU A 261 -54.66 -40.97 11.17
C GLU A 261 -55.38 -42.16 10.51
N GLY A 262 -56.56 -42.52 11.03
CA GLY A 262 -57.54 -43.40 10.38
C GLY A 262 -57.65 -44.80 10.95
#